data_AF-A0A4U0RUL3-F1
#
_entry.id   AF-A0A4U0RUL3-F1
#
_cell.length_a   1.000
_cell.length_b   1.000
_cell.length_c   1.000
_cell.angle_alpha   90.00
_cell.angle_beta   90.00
_cell.angle_gamma   90.00
#
_symmetry.space_group_name_H-M   'P 1'
#
loop_
_entity.id
_entity.type
_entity.pdbx_description
1 polymer ?
#
loop_
_entity_poly.entity_id
_entity_poly.type
_entity_poly.pdbx_seq_one_letter_code
_entity_poly.pdbx_strand_id
1 'polypeptide(L)'
;MDLDLVDALEERQRQLGYRSGRSLLTWGIARLVLWKGDPDITAITYTDLATFGEEIHRWCAMPEARTIRAAHVHRNRRDSDPATLTAEFEKACLSRLHGLHVLLFNTGQVKEPPFHGLKTCELWREELTSPGTPPAIAAPVNRWLSGRLQTTDRAESVRNCRDAFRYFLRWLAQEVPDLTSLAELTRAHFEGFLTHQHERINPRNGRPLSARTRYTYISPLLQFFRETSQWGWTDVPARPLLGRSDLPKLPSRLPRFIPRDQLDRLMQAVGDLEDPTREQRCCSYGGAVPAAAKSPACPSTASMPIPTAIPGYGSRSARPTPNA
;
A
#
# COMPACT_ATOMS: atom_id res chain seq x y z
N MET A 1 9.18 24.79 -27.28
CA MET A 1 8.30 24.08 -26.33
C MET A 1 6.89 24.53 -26.64
N ASP A 2 6.05 23.60 -27.07
CA ASP A 2 4.63 23.86 -27.38
C ASP A 2 3.86 24.09 -26.07
N LEU A 3 3.38 25.32 -25.86
CA LEU A 3 2.70 25.71 -24.62
C LEU A 3 1.24 25.22 -24.59
N ASP A 4 0.59 25.14 -25.76
CA ASP A 4 -0.80 24.68 -25.87
C ASP A 4 -0.88 23.20 -25.52
N LEU A 5 0.10 22.40 -25.96
CA LEU A 5 0.23 21.01 -25.57
C LEU A 5 0.47 20.84 -24.06
N VAL A 6 1.26 21.72 -23.43
CA VAL A 6 1.49 21.70 -21.98
C VAL A 6 0.21 22.01 -21.20
N ASP A 7 -0.58 22.99 -21.66
CA ASP A 7 -1.87 23.33 -21.05
C ASP A 7 -2.90 22.19 -21.23
N ALA A 8 -2.92 21.51 -22.39
CA ALA A 8 -3.74 20.32 -22.62
C ALA A 8 -3.35 19.14 -21.70
N LEU A 9 -2.05 18.92 -21.51
CA LEU A 9 -1.51 17.91 -20.60
C LEU A 9 -1.86 18.24 -19.14
N GLU A 10 -1.81 19.51 -18.74
CA GLU A 10 -2.25 19.95 -17.40
C GLU A 10 -3.73 19.66 -17.17
N GLU A 11 -4.58 19.99 -18.13
CA GLU A 11 -6.03 19.75 -18.01
C GLU A 11 -6.32 18.24 -17.90
N ARG A 12 -5.65 17.41 -18.70
CA ARG A 12 -5.75 15.96 -18.58
C ARG A 12 -5.30 15.45 -17.22
N GLN A 13 -4.26 16.05 -16.64
CA GLN A 13 -3.79 15.69 -15.31
C GLN A 13 -4.81 16.04 -14.21
N ARG A 14 -5.54 17.15 -14.36
CA ARG A 14 -6.64 17.52 -13.45
C ARG A 14 -7.80 16.53 -13.53
N GLN A 15 -8.17 16.11 -14.73
CA GLN A 15 -9.19 15.05 -14.94
C GLN A 15 -8.81 13.73 -14.25
N LEU A 16 -7.51 13.40 -14.25
CA LEU A 16 -6.98 12.22 -13.54
C LEU A 16 -6.92 12.39 -12.00
N GLY A 17 -7.31 13.55 -11.46
CA GLY A 17 -7.45 13.81 -10.02
C GLY A 17 -6.23 14.42 -9.33
N TYR A 18 -5.23 14.91 -10.07
CA TYR A 18 -4.06 15.58 -9.50
C TYR A 18 -4.39 17.04 -9.12
N ARG A 19 -4.24 17.39 -7.84
CA ARG A 19 -4.62 18.71 -7.29
C ARG A 19 -3.67 19.87 -7.62
N SER A 20 -2.41 19.60 -7.98
CA SER A 20 -1.38 20.62 -8.29
C SER A 20 -0.42 20.07 -9.34
N GLY A 21 -0.93 19.91 -10.57
CA GLY A 21 -0.25 19.22 -11.65
C GLY A 21 0.82 20.03 -12.39
N ARG A 22 0.56 21.33 -12.64
CA ARG A 22 1.39 22.19 -13.50
C ARG A 22 2.86 22.21 -13.11
N SER A 23 3.16 22.46 -11.84
CA SER A 23 4.56 22.56 -11.38
C SER A 23 5.33 21.24 -11.50
N LEU A 24 4.63 20.10 -11.39
CA LEU A 24 5.20 18.78 -11.59
C LEU A 24 5.47 18.51 -13.08
N LEU A 25 4.52 18.85 -13.95
CA LEU A 25 4.64 18.70 -15.40
C LEU A 25 5.71 19.62 -15.98
N THR A 26 5.67 20.91 -15.66
CA THR A 26 6.66 21.88 -16.13
C THR A 26 8.06 21.48 -15.70
N TRP A 27 8.24 20.97 -14.48
CA TRP A 27 9.54 20.45 -14.03
C TRP A 27 10.00 19.25 -14.86
N GLY A 28 9.11 18.27 -15.08
CA GLY A 28 9.43 17.01 -15.77
C GLY A 28 9.71 17.23 -17.24
N ILE A 29 8.79 17.91 -17.95
CA ILE A 29 8.89 18.19 -19.37
C ILE A 29 10.12 19.06 -19.67
N ALA A 30 10.30 20.18 -18.95
CA ALA A 30 11.39 21.10 -19.24
C ALA A 30 12.77 20.45 -19.07
N ARG A 31 12.94 19.60 -18.04
CA ARG A 31 14.22 18.91 -17.82
C ARG A 31 14.45 17.76 -18.78
N LEU A 32 13.40 17.01 -19.11
CA LEU A 32 13.52 15.90 -20.05
C LEU A 32 13.85 16.41 -21.46
N VAL A 33 13.16 17.46 -21.91
CA VAL A 33 13.44 18.16 -23.18
C VAL A 33 14.86 18.72 -23.20
N LEU A 34 15.29 19.38 -22.11
CA LEU A 34 16.64 19.93 -22.02
C LEU A 34 17.72 18.84 -22.04
N TRP A 35 17.48 17.71 -21.36
CA TRP A 35 18.39 16.57 -21.32
C TRP A 35 18.46 15.83 -22.66
N LYS A 36 17.31 15.58 -23.29
CA LYS A 36 17.18 14.94 -24.61
C LYS A 36 17.75 15.82 -25.74
N GLY A 37 17.70 17.14 -25.56
CA GLY A 37 18.06 18.11 -26.60
C GLY A 37 17.01 18.28 -27.68
N ASP A 38 15.79 17.78 -27.46
CA ASP A 38 14.68 17.81 -28.40
C ASP A 38 13.46 18.51 -27.76
N PRO A 39 13.01 19.66 -28.32
CA PRO A 39 11.89 20.41 -27.77
C PRO A 39 10.51 19.79 -28.03
N ASP A 40 10.43 18.73 -28.84
CA ASP A 40 9.18 18.03 -29.14
C ASP A 40 8.75 17.12 -27.97
N ILE A 41 7.67 17.51 -27.29
CA ILE A 41 7.10 16.76 -26.17
C ILE A 41 6.48 15.45 -26.68
N THR A 42 5.98 15.40 -27.91
CA THR A 42 5.34 14.21 -28.49
C THR A 42 6.36 13.12 -28.84
N ALA A 43 7.62 13.51 -29.04
CA ALA A 43 8.74 12.60 -29.28
C ALA A 43 9.28 11.93 -28.00
N ILE A 44 8.70 12.21 -26.82
CA ILE A 44 9.09 11.56 -25.57
C ILE A 44 8.64 10.09 -25.61
N THR A 45 9.61 9.19 -25.49
CA THR A 45 9.42 7.74 -25.45
C THR A 45 9.61 7.16 -24.04
N TYR A 46 9.22 5.89 -23.85
CA TYR A 46 9.53 5.14 -22.62
C TYR A 46 11.04 5.09 -22.33
N THR A 47 11.86 4.87 -23.36
CA THR A 47 13.33 4.81 -23.22
C THR A 47 13.89 6.12 -22.69
N ASP A 48 13.40 7.26 -23.19
CA ASP A 48 13.83 8.57 -22.70
C ASP A 48 13.51 8.75 -21.21
N LEU A 49 12.33 8.32 -20.79
CA LEU A 49 11.92 8.37 -19.38
C LEU A 49 12.78 7.43 -18.51
N ALA A 50 13.08 6.22 -18.99
CA ALA A 50 13.92 5.25 -18.26
C ALA A 50 15.34 5.79 -18.06
N THR A 51 15.99 6.19 -19.16
CA THR A 51 17.37 6.67 -19.15
C THR A 51 17.50 7.97 -18.37
N PHE A 52 16.51 8.86 -18.44
CA PHE A 52 16.53 10.06 -17.61
C PHE A 52 16.38 9.75 -16.11
N GLY A 53 15.62 8.71 -15.75
CA GLY A 53 15.56 8.19 -14.39
C GLY A 53 16.93 7.70 -13.90
N GLU A 54 17.65 6.94 -14.72
CA GLU A 54 19.01 6.46 -14.43
C GLU A 54 20.00 7.63 -14.30
N GLU A 55 19.89 8.67 -15.12
CA GLU A 55 20.72 9.86 -15.02
C GLU A 55 20.45 10.66 -13.73
N ILE A 56 19.20 10.71 -13.26
CA ILE A 56 18.87 11.29 -11.94
C ILE A 56 19.58 10.50 -10.83
N HIS A 57 19.52 9.16 -10.87
CA HIS A 57 20.22 8.29 -9.92
C HIS A 57 21.73 8.52 -9.97
N ARG A 58 22.32 8.51 -11.18
CA ARG A 58 23.75 8.71 -11.41
C ARG A 58 24.22 10.06 -10.85
N TRP A 59 23.49 11.14 -11.15
CA TRP A 59 23.80 12.47 -10.63
C TRP A 59 23.73 12.50 -9.11
N CYS A 60 22.67 11.97 -8.49
CA CYS A 60 22.49 12.02 -7.04
C CYS A 60 23.50 11.14 -6.28
N ALA A 61 24.08 10.13 -6.95
CA ALA A 61 25.17 9.32 -6.40
C ALA A 61 26.53 10.05 -6.37
N MET A 62 26.71 11.10 -7.19
CA MET A 62 27.96 11.86 -7.25
C MET A 62 28.20 12.67 -5.96
N PRO A 63 29.42 12.66 -5.39
CA PRO A 63 29.76 13.48 -4.22
C PRO A 63 29.46 14.98 -4.41
N GLU A 64 29.67 15.49 -5.62
CA GLU A 64 29.47 16.89 -5.99
C GLU A 64 27.99 17.30 -5.92
N ALA A 65 27.06 16.38 -6.23
CA ALA A 65 25.63 16.66 -6.15
C ALA A 65 25.21 17.00 -4.72
N ARG A 66 25.87 16.41 -3.71
CA ARG A 66 25.64 16.74 -2.29
C ARG A 66 26.03 18.18 -1.99
N THR A 67 27.20 18.59 -2.46
CA THR A 67 27.73 19.95 -2.27
C THR A 67 26.88 20.99 -2.99
N ILE A 68 26.54 20.74 -4.26
CA ILE A 68 25.70 21.62 -5.07
C ILE A 68 24.30 21.73 -4.44
N ARG A 69 23.74 20.61 -3.96
CA ARG A 69 22.40 20.63 -3.37
C ARG A 69 22.39 21.33 -2.02
N ALA A 70 23.37 21.05 -1.14
CA ALA A 70 23.51 21.73 0.15
C ALA A 70 23.67 23.24 -0.02
N ALA A 71 24.42 23.70 -1.02
CA ALA A 71 24.56 25.12 -1.35
C ALA A 71 23.25 25.77 -1.86
N HIS A 72 22.41 25.00 -2.57
CA HIS A 72 21.20 25.52 -3.21
C HIS A 72 19.95 25.53 -2.31
N VAL A 73 19.95 24.84 -1.18
CA VAL A 73 18.81 24.83 -0.23
C VAL A 73 18.99 25.93 0.82
N HIS A 74 18.31 27.07 0.66
CA HIS A 74 18.39 28.20 1.61
C HIS A 74 17.57 28.03 2.91
N ARG A 75 18.11 28.61 4.00
CA ARG A 75 17.65 28.85 5.39
C ARG A 75 16.87 27.78 6.16
N ASN A 76 15.91 27.06 5.57
CA ASN A 76 14.97 26.22 6.34
C ASN A 76 15.47 24.80 6.64
N ARG A 77 16.64 24.39 6.12
CA ARG A 77 17.20 23.03 6.29
C ARG A 77 18.71 23.01 6.55
N ARG A 78 19.27 24.08 7.13
CA ARG A 78 20.72 24.21 7.37
C ARG A 78 21.31 23.10 8.24
N ASP A 79 20.52 22.51 9.13
CA ASP A 79 20.96 21.41 10.02
C ASP A 79 20.77 20.02 9.42
N SER A 80 20.30 19.89 8.17
CA SER A 80 20.13 18.59 7.53
C SER A 80 21.42 18.12 6.88
N ASP A 81 21.77 16.86 7.10
CA ASP A 81 22.91 16.22 6.44
C ASP A 81 22.79 16.31 4.89
N PRO A 82 23.84 16.77 4.19
CA PRO A 82 23.87 16.87 2.73
C PRO A 82 23.52 15.57 1.99
N ALA A 83 23.89 14.41 2.54
CA ALA A 83 23.53 13.12 1.92
C ALA A 83 22.01 12.88 2.00
N THR A 84 21.39 13.18 3.14
CA THR A 84 19.94 13.13 3.33
C THR A 84 19.20 14.09 2.36
N LEU A 85 19.71 15.31 2.18
CA LEU A 85 19.12 16.29 1.26
C LEU A 85 19.15 15.84 -0.21
N THR A 86 20.20 15.11 -0.59
CA THR A 86 20.38 14.59 -1.95
C THR A 86 19.44 13.41 -2.21
N ALA A 87 19.30 12.50 -1.26
CA ALA A 87 18.34 11.39 -1.35
C ALA A 87 16.88 11.88 -1.38
N GLU A 88 16.52 12.92 -0.63
CA GLU A 88 15.20 13.53 -0.71
C GLU A 88 14.95 14.21 -2.07
N PHE A 89 15.97 14.85 -2.63
CA PHE A 89 15.90 15.48 -3.95
C PHE A 89 15.70 14.43 -5.04
N GLU A 90 16.52 13.37 -5.04
CA GLU A 90 16.42 12.22 -5.94
C GLU A 90 14.99 11.65 -5.92
N LYS A 91 14.48 11.34 -4.73
CA LYS A 91 13.11 10.85 -4.54
C LYS A 91 12.07 11.81 -5.12
N ALA A 92 12.23 13.12 -4.90
CA ALA A 92 11.30 14.11 -5.41
C ALA A 92 11.36 14.21 -6.95
N CYS A 93 12.54 14.12 -7.56
CA CYS A 93 12.74 14.11 -9.01
C CYS A 93 12.08 12.89 -9.66
N LEU A 94 12.34 11.69 -9.12
CA LEU A 94 11.75 10.44 -9.60
C LEU A 94 10.22 10.41 -9.43
N SER A 95 9.70 10.99 -8.35
CA SER A 95 8.24 11.13 -8.16
C SER A 95 7.59 11.99 -9.25
N ARG A 96 8.27 13.06 -9.68
CA ARG A 96 7.78 13.93 -10.76
C ARG A 96 7.85 13.23 -12.11
N LEU A 97 8.94 12.52 -12.37
CA LEU A 97 9.12 11.72 -13.58
C LEU A 97 8.06 10.60 -13.68
N HIS A 98 7.77 9.92 -12.57
CA HIS A 98 6.67 8.95 -12.49
C HIS A 98 5.32 9.59 -12.83
N GLY A 99 5.01 10.76 -12.25
CA GLY A 99 3.76 11.48 -12.55
C GLY A 99 3.64 11.86 -14.02
N LEU A 100 4.75 12.26 -14.67
CA LEU A 100 4.80 12.51 -16.10
C LEU A 100 4.55 11.23 -16.91
N HIS A 101 5.21 10.12 -16.58
CA HIS A 101 4.99 8.84 -17.26
C HIS A 101 3.54 8.36 -17.13
N VAL A 102 2.93 8.47 -15.94
CA VAL A 102 1.51 8.17 -15.74
C VAL A 102 0.65 9.00 -16.68
N LEU A 103 0.94 10.29 -16.84
CA LEU A 103 0.19 11.15 -17.74
C LEU A 103 0.34 10.70 -19.20
N LEU A 104 1.58 10.51 -19.67
CA LEU A 104 1.88 10.10 -21.04
C LEU A 104 1.31 8.71 -21.39
N PHE A 105 1.19 7.84 -20.39
CA PHE A 105 0.50 6.56 -20.52
C PHE A 105 -1.02 6.74 -20.69
N ASN A 106 -1.63 7.62 -19.90
CA ASN A 106 -3.08 7.88 -19.97
C ASN A 106 -3.51 8.71 -21.20
N THR A 107 -2.58 9.40 -21.86
CA THR A 107 -2.81 10.04 -23.16
C THR A 107 -2.53 9.10 -24.33
N GLY A 108 -2.00 7.90 -24.08
CA GLY A 108 -1.65 6.90 -25.10
C GLY A 108 -0.37 7.21 -25.86
N GLN A 109 0.39 8.24 -25.46
CA GLN A 109 1.67 8.58 -26.09
C GLN A 109 2.75 7.52 -25.77
N VAL A 110 2.77 7.04 -24.53
CA VAL A 110 3.64 5.94 -24.09
C VAL A 110 2.76 4.74 -23.79
N LYS A 111 3.07 3.56 -24.35
CA LYS A 111 2.25 2.35 -24.19
C LYS A 111 2.68 1.49 -23.01
N GLU A 112 3.91 1.69 -22.56
CA GLU A 112 4.52 0.99 -21.46
C GLU A 112 3.97 1.52 -20.13
N PRO A 113 3.59 0.64 -19.20
CA PRO A 113 3.01 1.05 -17.94
C PRO A 113 4.00 1.89 -17.11
N PRO A 114 3.49 2.88 -16.33
CA PRO A 114 4.32 3.80 -15.59
C PRO A 114 5.30 3.11 -14.62
N PHE A 115 6.56 3.56 -14.59
CA PHE A 115 7.56 3.03 -13.65
C PHE A 115 7.00 3.00 -12.23
N HIS A 116 6.94 1.87 -11.56
CA HIS A 116 6.54 1.80 -10.14
C HIS A 116 7.70 2.23 -9.22
N GLY A 117 8.35 3.35 -9.59
CA GLY A 117 9.62 3.85 -9.08
C GLY A 117 9.49 4.71 -7.82
N LEU A 118 8.68 4.28 -6.86
CA LEU A 118 8.99 4.45 -5.44
C LEU A 118 8.60 3.15 -4.72
N LYS A 119 9.39 2.11 -5.02
CA LYS A 119 9.37 0.75 -4.43
C LYS A 119 8.05 -0.03 -4.55
N THR A 120 7.84 -0.61 -5.73
CA THR A 120 7.51 -2.05 -5.81
C THR A 120 8.62 -2.82 -6.54
N CYS A 121 9.88 -2.47 -6.32
CA CYS A 121 10.87 -3.54 -6.40
C CYS A 121 10.46 -4.56 -5.33
N GLU A 122 10.44 -5.83 -5.70
CA GLU A 122 10.30 -6.92 -4.74
C GLU A 122 11.43 -6.94 -3.70
N LEU A 123 12.34 -5.96 -3.70
CA LEU A 123 13.25 -5.63 -2.60
C LEU A 123 12.58 -5.72 -1.23
N TRP A 124 11.27 -5.46 -1.07
CA TRP A 124 10.64 -5.67 0.24
C TRP A 124 10.55 -7.16 0.65
N ARG A 125 10.46 -8.08 -0.32
CA ARG A 125 10.49 -9.54 -0.15
C ARG A 125 11.89 -10.03 0.23
N GLU A 126 12.92 -9.34 -0.25
CA GLU A 126 14.33 -9.61 0.06
C GLU A 126 14.77 -8.92 1.37
N GLU A 127 14.31 -7.67 1.60
CA GLU A 127 14.57 -6.82 2.76
C GLU A 127 13.35 -6.79 3.70
N LEU A 128 13.15 -7.90 4.41
CA LEU A 128 12.03 -8.07 5.34
C LEU A 128 12.19 -7.24 6.63
N THR A 129 13.42 -6.92 7.02
CA THR A 129 13.75 -6.05 8.16
C THR A 129 14.47 -4.78 7.70
N SER A 130 14.57 -3.79 8.58
CA SER A 130 15.26 -2.53 8.23
C SER A 130 16.77 -2.76 8.13
N PRO A 131 17.45 -2.18 7.11
CA PRO A 131 18.91 -2.17 7.05
C PRO A 131 19.50 -1.59 8.33
N GLY A 132 20.50 -2.27 8.92
CA GLY A 132 21.10 -1.89 10.20
C GLY A 132 20.48 -2.51 11.45
N THR A 133 19.42 -3.34 11.32
CA THR A 133 18.91 -4.13 12.46
C THR A 133 19.95 -5.19 12.86
N PRO A 134 20.29 -5.35 14.16
CA PRO A 134 21.21 -6.40 14.61
C PRO A 134 20.81 -7.79 14.09
N PRO A 135 21.76 -8.63 13.59
CA PRO A 135 21.44 -9.92 12.99
C PRO A 135 20.64 -10.85 13.91
N ALA A 136 20.93 -10.87 15.21
CA ALA A 136 20.21 -11.69 16.20
C ALA A 136 18.73 -11.25 16.38
N ILE A 137 18.41 -9.99 16.08
CA ILE A 137 17.03 -9.49 16.06
C ILE A 137 16.38 -9.73 14.70
N ALA A 138 17.12 -9.49 13.61
CA ALA A 138 16.61 -9.60 12.26
C ALA A 138 16.30 -11.05 11.84
N ALA A 139 17.17 -12.01 12.22
CA ALA A 139 17.08 -13.40 11.81
C ALA A 139 15.72 -14.07 12.15
N PRO A 140 15.21 -14.05 13.40
CA PRO A 140 13.91 -14.65 13.72
C PRO A 140 12.75 -13.95 13.00
N VAL A 141 12.77 -12.63 12.86
CA VAL A 141 11.72 -11.89 12.13
C VAL A 141 11.72 -12.25 10.65
N ASN A 142 12.89 -12.25 10.02
CA ASN A 142 13.06 -12.62 8.62
C ASN A 142 12.61 -14.07 8.40
N ARG A 143 13.04 -15.01 9.25
CA ARG A 143 12.63 -16.42 9.17
C ARG A 143 11.11 -16.57 9.19
N TRP A 144 10.42 -15.89 10.10
CA TRP A 144 8.96 -15.97 10.21
C TRP A 144 8.24 -15.33 9.01
N LEU A 145 8.68 -14.15 8.57
CA LEU A 145 8.08 -13.44 7.43
C LEU A 145 8.33 -14.18 6.10
N SER A 146 9.55 -14.68 5.87
CA SER A 146 9.89 -15.50 4.70
C SER A 146 9.06 -16.77 4.65
N GLY A 147 8.90 -17.47 5.78
CA GLY A 147 8.06 -18.67 5.85
C GLY A 147 6.61 -18.40 5.45
N ARG A 148 6.02 -17.27 5.89
CA ARG A 148 4.65 -16.88 5.50
C ARG A 148 4.53 -16.50 4.03
N LEU A 149 5.54 -15.82 3.50
CA LEU A 149 5.60 -15.43 2.10
C LEU A 149 5.64 -16.64 1.15
N GLN A 150 6.31 -17.71 1.58
CA GLN A 150 6.52 -18.91 0.76
C GLN A 150 5.42 -19.98 0.90
N THR A 151 4.54 -19.89 1.90
CA THR A 151 3.60 -20.97 2.22
C THR A 151 2.13 -20.61 2.04
N THR A 152 1.63 -19.66 2.83
CA THR A 152 0.18 -19.60 3.15
C THR A 152 -0.43 -18.22 2.90
N ASP A 153 0.33 -17.14 3.13
CA ASP A 153 -0.23 -15.80 3.17
C ASP A 153 -0.12 -15.09 1.82
N ARG A 154 -1.10 -14.26 1.49
CA ARG A 154 -0.98 -13.33 0.36
C ARG A 154 0.20 -12.38 0.62
N ALA A 155 0.96 -12.07 -0.43
CA ALA A 155 2.12 -11.18 -0.33
C ALA A 155 1.79 -9.83 0.34
N GLU A 156 0.60 -9.27 0.08
CA GLU A 156 0.15 -8.03 0.70
C GLU A 156 -0.05 -8.16 2.23
N SER A 157 -0.52 -9.31 2.71
CA SER A 157 -0.63 -9.58 4.15
C SER A 157 0.75 -9.60 4.80
N VAL A 158 1.72 -10.27 4.18
CA VAL A 158 3.11 -10.32 4.66
C VAL A 158 3.75 -8.93 4.65
N ARG A 159 3.48 -8.12 3.62
CA ARG A 159 3.93 -6.73 3.54
C ARG A 159 3.40 -5.89 4.71
N ASN A 160 2.11 -6.03 5.05
CA ASN A 160 1.52 -5.35 6.19
C ASN A 160 2.12 -5.80 7.53
N CYS A 161 2.38 -7.10 7.68
CA CYS A 161 3.09 -7.64 8.85
C CYS A 161 4.52 -7.09 8.95
N ARG A 162 5.27 -7.08 7.84
CA ARG A 162 6.60 -6.48 7.74
C ARG A 162 6.57 -5.01 8.17
N ASP A 163 5.62 -4.23 7.69
CA ASP A 163 5.53 -2.81 8.05
C ASP A 163 5.29 -2.63 9.55
N ALA A 164 4.49 -3.49 10.19
CA ALA A 164 4.34 -3.51 11.64
C ALA A 164 5.66 -3.78 12.37
N PHE A 165 6.44 -4.77 11.92
CA PHE A 165 7.78 -5.05 12.45
C PHE A 165 8.73 -3.87 12.26
N ARG A 166 8.75 -3.23 11.09
CA ARG A 166 9.61 -2.07 10.85
C ARG A 166 9.32 -0.92 11.81
N TYR A 167 8.04 -0.68 12.12
CA TYR A 167 7.65 0.31 13.11
C TYR A 167 8.14 -0.04 14.52
N PHE A 168 7.97 -1.29 14.93
CA PHE A 168 8.41 -1.78 16.23
C PHE A 168 9.93 -1.78 16.38
N LEU A 169 10.66 -2.31 15.40
CA LEU A 169 12.12 -2.38 15.41
C LEU A 169 12.76 -0.98 15.40
N ARG A 170 12.18 -0.02 14.69
CA ARG A 170 12.66 1.37 14.72
C ARG A 170 12.45 2.00 16.10
N TRP A 171 11.32 1.72 16.75
CA TRP A 171 11.07 2.18 18.11
C TRP A 171 12.06 1.54 19.11
N LEU A 172 12.30 0.24 19.01
CA LEU A 172 13.30 -0.46 19.83
C LEU A 172 14.69 0.14 19.67
N ALA A 173 15.13 0.40 18.43
CA ALA A 173 16.42 1.02 18.17
C ALA A 173 16.57 2.43 18.76
N GLN A 174 15.47 3.12 19.08
CA GLN A 174 15.46 4.45 19.67
C GLN A 174 15.39 4.41 21.20
N GLU A 175 14.49 3.60 21.75
CA GLU A 175 14.20 3.60 23.20
C GLU A 175 15.00 2.54 23.98
N VAL A 176 15.45 1.47 23.32
CA VAL A 176 16.16 0.35 23.93
C VAL A 176 17.39 -0.03 23.08
N PRO A 177 18.37 0.89 22.92
CA PRO A 177 19.50 0.69 22.01
C PRO A 177 20.42 -0.48 22.44
N ASP A 178 20.44 -0.82 23.73
CA ASP A 178 21.28 -1.89 24.28
C ASP A 178 20.72 -3.30 24.03
N LEU A 179 19.51 -3.41 23.46
CA LEU A 179 18.90 -4.70 23.15
C LEU A 179 19.64 -5.37 21.99
N THR A 180 20.28 -6.51 22.25
CA THR A 180 21.07 -7.22 21.24
C THR A 180 20.32 -8.42 20.64
N SER A 181 19.32 -8.95 21.35
CA SER A 181 18.55 -10.13 20.94
C SER A 181 17.05 -9.95 21.23
N LEU A 182 16.19 -10.58 20.43
CA LEU A 182 14.75 -10.61 20.73
C LEU A 182 14.43 -11.44 21.98
N ALA A 183 15.28 -12.40 22.37
CA ALA A 183 15.10 -13.20 23.57
C ALA A 183 15.12 -12.37 24.87
N GLU A 184 15.79 -11.21 24.84
CA GLU A 184 15.88 -10.25 25.96
C GLU A 184 14.63 -9.38 26.11
N LEU A 185 13.67 -9.50 25.19
CA LEU A 185 12.43 -8.73 25.29
C LEU A 185 11.64 -9.13 26.54
N THR A 186 11.21 -8.10 27.26
CA THR A 186 10.36 -8.24 28.44
C THR A 186 8.98 -7.64 28.17
N ARG A 187 8.04 -7.91 29.08
CA ARG A 187 6.71 -7.30 29.04
C ARG A 187 6.78 -5.77 29.10
N ALA A 188 7.71 -5.22 29.88
CA ALA A 188 7.89 -3.77 30.04
C ALA A 188 8.21 -3.07 28.70
N HIS A 189 9.02 -3.69 27.84
CA HIS A 189 9.29 -3.15 26.50
C HIS A 189 8.03 -3.06 25.64
N PHE A 190 7.13 -4.05 25.74
CA PHE A 190 5.85 -3.99 25.02
C PHE A 190 4.92 -2.93 25.59
N GLU A 191 4.86 -2.76 26.90
CA GLU A 191 4.06 -1.72 27.53
C GLU A 191 4.54 -0.31 27.12
N GLY A 192 5.85 -0.12 27.05
CA GLY A 192 6.46 1.10 26.48
C GLY A 192 6.05 1.31 25.02
N PHE A 193 6.12 0.28 24.18
CA PHE A 193 5.71 0.38 22.78
C PHE A 193 4.21 0.70 22.61
N LEU A 194 3.35 0.06 23.40
CA LEU A 194 1.91 0.30 23.37
C LEU A 194 1.56 1.73 23.78
N THR A 195 2.26 2.26 24.80
CA THR A 195 2.14 3.65 25.24
C THR A 195 2.60 4.61 24.16
N HIS A 196 3.77 4.39 23.57
CA HIS A 196 4.28 5.18 22.45
C HIS A 196 3.28 5.22 21.28
N GLN A 197 2.70 4.08 20.91
CA GLN A 197 1.71 4.00 19.84
C GLN A 197 0.38 4.69 20.19
N HIS A 198 0.06 4.83 21.48
CA HIS A 198 -1.10 5.57 21.94
C HIS A 198 -0.90 7.08 21.81
N GLU A 199 0.27 7.57 22.20
CA GLU A 199 0.62 8.99 22.26
C GLU A 199 1.07 9.55 20.91
N ARG A 200 1.55 8.70 20.01
CA ARG A 200 2.12 9.10 18.73
C ARG A 200 1.12 9.85 17.86
N ILE A 201 1.49 11.08 17.51
CA ILE A 201 0.81 11.92 16.53
C ILE A 201 1.42 11.66 15.15
N ASN A 202 0.58 11.40 14.16
CA ASN A 202 1.08 11.20 12.81
C ASN A 202 1.47 12.57 12.20
N PRO A 203 2.74 12.77 11.80
CA PRO A 203 3.24 14.07 11.36
C PRO A 203 2.60 14.56 10.06
N ARG A 204 2.03 13.67 9.25
CA ARG A 204 1.41 14.04 7.97
C ARG A 204 0.02 14.68 8.14
N ASN A 205 -0.73 14.26 9.17
CA ASN A 205 -2.11 14.70 9.37
C ASN A 205 -2.34 15.39 10.72
N GLY A 206 -1.34 15.44 11.60
CA GLY A 206 -1.43 16.06 12.93
C GLY A 206 -2.39 15.35 13.88
N ARG A 207 -2.82 14.11 13.57
CA ARG A 207 -3.82 13.38 14.37
C ARG A 207 -3.20 12.16 15.06
N PRO A 208 -3.71 11.77 16.24
CA PRO A 208 -3.35 10.50 16.87
C PRO A 208 -3.64 9.29 15.98
N LEU A 209 -2.93 8.20 16.19
CA LEU A 209 -3.18 6.95 15.48
C LEU A 209 -4.58 6.40 15.80
N SER A 210 -5.34 6.03 14.76
CA SER A 210 -6.66 5.43 14.95
C SER A 210 -6.56 4.06 15.64
N ALA A 211 -7.60 3.64 16.37
CA ALA A 211 -7.66 2.31 16.98
C ALA A 211 -7.41 1.19 15.96
N ARG A 212 -7.88 1.34 14.72
CA ARG A 212 -7.62 0.39 13.63
C ARG A 212 -6.15 0.37 13.22
N THR A 213 -5.52 1.53 13.09
CA THR A 213 -4.10 1.62 12.73
C THR A 213 -3.23 0.97 13.80
N ARG A 214 -3.52 1.24 15.09
CA ARG A 214 -2.83 0.57 16.20
C ARG A 214 -3.03 -0.94 16.17
N TYR A 215 -4.27 -1.41 15.93
CA TYR A 215 -4.57 -2.83 15.75
C TYR A 215 -3.72 -3.47 14.64
N THR A 216 -3.64 -2.82 13.47
CA THR A 216 -2.85 -3.30 12.33
C THR A 216 -1.36 -3.47 12.67
N TYR A 217 -0.81 -2.62 13.55
CA TYR A 217 0.58 -2.75 13.99
C TYR A 217 0.79 -3.76 15.12
N ILE A 218 -0.16 -3.89 16.05
CA ILE A 218 0.00 -4.77 17.23
C ILE A 218 -0.35 -6.23 16.88
N SER A 219 -1.34 -6.46 16.01
CA SER A 219 -1.84 -7.80 15.69
C SER A 219 -0.77 -8.74 15.10
N PRO A 220 0.08 -8.32 14.14
CA PRO A 220 1.15 -9.17 13.63
C PRO A 220 2.20 -9.53 14.69
N LEU A 221 2.54 -8.58 15.58
CA LEU A 221 3.50 -8.80 16.67
C LEU A 221 2.95 -9.85 17.65
N LEU A 222 1.69 -9.70 18.08
CA LEU A 222 1.01 -10.68 18.92
C LEU A 222 1.05 -12.08 18.30
N GLN A 223 0.79 -12.18 16.99
CA GLN A 223 0.79 -13.45 16.28
C GLN A 223 2.18 -14.08 16.25
N PHE A 224 3.20 -13.30 15.90
CA PHE A 224 4.59 -13.76 15.90
C PHE A 224 5.01 -14.31 17.26
N PHE A 225 4.93 -13.51 18.33
CA PHE A 225 5.42 -13.95 19.64
C PHE A 225 4.61 -15.13 20.21
N ARG A 226 3.33 -15.25 19.86
CA ARG A 226 2.53 -16.42 20.25
C ARG A 226 2.98 -17.68 19.50
N GLU A 227 3.18 -17.59 18.19
CA GLU A 227 3.56 -18.75 17.38
C GLU A 227 4.99 -19.20 17.67
N THR A 228 5.93 -18.27 17.72
CA THR A 228 7.33 -18.59 17.93
C THR A 228 7.62 -19.14 19.33
N SER A 229 6.87 -18.70 20.35
CA SER A 229 6.92 -19.32 21.69
C SER A 229 6.30 -20.72 21.70
N GLN A 230 5.18 -20.93 20.99
CA GLN A 230 4.58 -22.26 20.83
C GLN A 230 5.50 -23.24 20.10
N TRP A 231 6.29 -22.77 19.13
CA TRP A 231 7.28 -23.58 18.42
C TRP A 231 8.60 -23.75 19.19
N GLY A 232 8.75 -23.10 20.35
CA GLY A 232 9.94 -23.22 21.20
C GLY A 232 11.21 -22.62 20.59
N TRP A 233 11.10 -21.53 19.82
CA TRP A 233 12.29 -20.85 19.28
C TRP A 233 13.14 -20.26 20.41
N THR A 234 14.45 -20.48 20.37
CA THR A 234 15.42 -20.00 21.38
C THR A 234 15.71 -18.52 21.27
N ASP A 235 15.60 -17.97 20.06
CA ASP A 235 16.04 -16.59 19.74
C ASP A 235 14.94 -15.54 20.04
N VAL A 236 13.86 -15.95 20.70
CA VAL A 236 12.70 -15.13 21.06
C VAL A 236 12.24 -15.48 22.48
N PRO A 237 11.44 -14.63 23.12
CA PRO A 237 10.96 -14.88 24.47
C PRO A 237 10.15 -16.18 24.55
N ALA A 238 10.49 -17.03 25.53
CA ALA A 238 9.85 -18.34 25.71
C ALA A 238 8.36 -18.25 26.08
N ARG A 239 7.88 -17.09 26.51
CA ARG A 239 6.47 -16.84 26.86
C ARG A 239 5.89 -15.71 25.99
N PRO A 240 4.62 -15.80 25.58
CA PRO A 240 3.96 -14.71 24.87
C PRO A 240 3.97 -13.42 25.70
N LEU A 241 4.61 -12.38 25.18
CA LEU A 241 4.68 -11.07 25.85
C LEU A 241 3.45 -10.19 25.61
N LEU A 242 2.63 -10.54 24.62
CA LEU A 242 1.39 -9.87 24.27
C LEU A 242 0.21 -10.83 24.45
N GLY A 243 -0.90 -10.28 24.95
CA GLY A 243 -2.18 -10.94 25.07
C GLY A 243 -3.24 -10.33 24.14
N ARG A 244 -4.40 -10.99 24.05
CA ARG A 244 -5.55 -10.44 23.30
C ARG A 244 -6.10 -9.15 23.91
N SER A 245 -5.93 -8.96 25.21
CA SER A 245 -6.35 -7.77 25.96
C SER A 245 -5.58 -6.51 25.55
N ASP A 246 -4.37 -6.66 25.01
CA ASP A 246 -3.54 -5.53 24.58
C ASP A 246 -3.98 -4.95 23.23
N LEU A 247 -4.79 -5.70 22.48
CA LEU A 247 -5.32 -5.21 21.21
C LEU A 247 -6.40 -4.17 21.47
N PRO A 248 -6.36 -3.02 20.75
CA PRO A 248 -7.39 -2.02 20.88
C PRO A 248 -8.74 -2.58 20.42
N LYS A 249 -9.79 -2.36 21.20
CA LYS A 249 -11.16 -2.74 20.82
C LYS A 249 -11.56 -1.96 19.56
N LEU A 250 -11.83 -2.70 18.49
CA LEU A 250 -12.28 -2.10 17.24
C LEU A 250 -13.78 -1.82 17.33
N PRO A 251 -14.25 -0.62 16.93
CA PRO A 251 -15.68 -0.38 16.82
C PRO A 251 -16.26 -1.32 15.74
N SER A 252 -17.42 -1.91 16.03
CA SER A 252 -18.17 -2.66 15.03
C SER A 252 -18.54 -1.70 13.90
N ARG A 253 -18.02 -1.98 12.70
CA ARG A 253 -18.45 -1.23 11.52
C ARG A 253 -19.75 -1.86 11.06
N LEU A 254 -20.83 -1.08 11.09
CA LEU A 254 -22.02 -1.46 10.34
C LEU A 254 -21.62 -1.57 8.86
N PRO A 255 -22.02 -2.65 8.15
CA PRO A 255 -21.86 -2.71 6.72
C PRO A 255 -22.43 -1.43 6.10
N ARG A 256 -21.65 -0.78 5.23
CA ARG A 256 -22.15 0.37 4.45
C ARG A 256 -23.00 -0.16 3.31
N PHE A 257 -24.16 -0.67 3.65
CA PHE A 257 -25.16 -1.10 2.70
C PHE A 257 -25.81 0.13 2.08
N ILE A 258 -25.85 0.18 0.75
CA ILE A 258 -26.61 1.18 0.02
C ILE A 258 -27.98 0.55 -0.27
N PRO A 259 -29.08 1.10 0.27
CA PRO A 259 -30.43 0.66 -0.06
C PRO A 259 -30.66 0.64 -1.58
N ARG A 260 -31.49 -0.29 -2.07
CA ARG A 260 -31.68 -0.48 -3.52
C ARG A 260 -32.16 0.79 -4.22
N ASP A 261 -33.09 1.52 -3.61
CA ASP A 261 -33.57 2.80 -4.14
C ASP A 261 -32.46 3.85 -4.28
N GLN A 262 -31.52 3.89 -3.35
CA GLN A 262 -30.36 4.79 -3.41
C GLN A 262 -29.31 4.29 -4.41
N LEU A 263 -29.15 2.98 -4.53
CA LEU A 263 -28.26 2.37 -5.51
C LEU A 263 -28.77 2.61 -6.93
N ASP A 264 -30.07 2.47 -7.18
CA ASP A 264 -30.67 2.67 -8.49
C ASP A 264 -30.51 4.13 -8.94
N ARG A 265 -30.76 5.10 -8.04
CA ARG A 265 -30.49 6.52 -8.30
C ARG A 265 -29.01 6.80 -8.57
N LEU A 266 -28.11 6.16 -7.82
CA LEU A 266 -26.67 6.29 -8.04
C LEU A 266 -26.27 5.73 -9.41
N MET A 267 -26.77 4.55 -9.79
CA MET A 267 -26.47 3.91 -11.06
C MET A 267 -27.05 4.71 -12.24
N GLN A 268 -28.24 5.30 -12.10
CA GLN A 268 -28.81 6.20 -13.09
C GLN A 268 -27.93 7.44 -13.28
N ALA A 269 -27.54 8.11 -12.19
CA ALA A 269 -26.62 9.24 -12.26
C ALA A 269 -25.27 8.84 -12.89
N VAL A 270 -24.78 7.61 -12.65
CA VAL A 270 -23.58 7.08 -13.30
C VAL A 270 -23.80 6.77 -14.80
N GLY A 271 -25.03 6.55 -15.25
CA GLY A 271 -25.35 6.50 -16.68
C GLY A 271 -25.25 7.86 -17.36
N ASP A 272 -25.59 8.93 -16.62
CA ASP A 272 -25.78 10.28 -17.17
C ASP A 272 -24.49 11.14 -17.24
N LEU A 273 -23.31 10.67 -16.79
CA LEU A 273 -22.07 11.44 -17.04
C LEU A 273 -21.31 10.97 -18.29
N GLU A 274 -20.82 11.96 -19.05
CA GLU A 274 -20.29 11.88 -20.41
C GLU A 274 -18.93 11.17 -20.59
N ASP A 275 -18.37 10.53 -19.56
CA ASP A 275 -16.98 10.01 -19.60
C ASP A 275 -16.86 8.57 -20.17
N PRO A 276 -16.03 8.31 -21.21
CA PRO A 276 -15.87 7.00 -21.85
C PRO A 276 -15.29 5.86 -20.99
N THR A 277 -14.73 6.12 -19.80
CA THR A 277 -14.01 5.09 -19.01
C THR A 277 -14.86 4.42 -17.92
N ARG A 278 -16.19 4.54 -17.99
CA ARG A 278 -17.06 4.38 -16.84
C ARG A 278 -17.50 2.97 -16.47
N GLU A 279 -17.85 2.15 -17.44
CA GLU A 279 -18.40 0.81 -17.18
C GLU A 279 -17.34 -0.17 -16.64
N GLN A 280 -16.06 0.05 -16.97
CA GLN A 280 -14.98 -0.86 -16.59
C GLN A 280 -14.61 -0.79 -15.10
N ARG A 281 -14.83 0.35 -14.41
CA ARG A 281 -14.54 0.45 -12.96
C ARG A 281 -15.60 -0.22 -12.09
N CYS A 282 -16.88 -0.19 -12.47
CA CYS A 282 -17.96 -0.82 -11.70
C CYS A 282 -17.87 -2.36 -11.74
N CYS A 283 -17.46 -2.95 -12.87
CA CYS A 283 -17.29 -4.40 -13.00
C CYS A 283 -16.10 -4.97 -12.21
N SER A 284 -15.14 -4.15 -11.80
CA SER A 284 -13.96 -4.63 -11.05
C SER A 284 -14.24 -4.99 -9.58
N TYR A 285 -15.41 -4.61 -9.03
CA TYR A 285 -15.74 -4.82 -7.60
C TYR A 285 -17.11 -5.48 -7.33
N GLY A 286 -17.84 -5.92 -8.35
CA GLY A 286 -19.14 -6.58 -8.18
C GLY A 286 -19.19 -7.88 -8.98
N GLY A 287 -19.35 -9.01 -8.28
CA GLY A 287 -19.66 -10.29 -8.91
C GLY A 287 -20.86 -10.17 -9.83
N ALA A 288 -20.75 -10.80 -11.00
CA ALA A 288 -21.72 -10.78 -12.09
C ALA A 288 -23.18 -10.92 -11.61
N VAL A 289 -24.02 -9.99 -12.05
CA VAL A 289 -25.47 -10.19 -12.13
C VAL A 289 -25.78 -10.36 -13.62
N PRO A 290 -26.43 -11.46 -14.05
CA PRO A 290 -26.66 -11.69 -15.48
C PRO A 290 -27.69 -10.72 -16.03
N ALA A 291 -27.36 -10.12 -17.16
CA ALA A 291 -28.25 -9.31 -17.97
C ALA A 291 -29.40 -10.18 -18.51
N ALA A 292 -30.62 -9.96 -18.01
CA ALA A 292 -31.83 -10.49 -18.63
C ALA A 292 -32.29 -9.52 -19.72
N ALA A 293 -31.97 -9.86 -20.97
CA ALA A 293 -32.58 -9.26 -22.15
C ALA A 293 -34.07 -9.66 -22.24
N LYS A 294 -34.95 -8.69 -22.48
CA LYS A 294 -36.32 -8.87 -22.98
C LYS A 294 -36.44 -7.98 -24.23
N SER A 295 -36.76 -8.52 -25.41
CA SER A 295 -38.11 -8.81 -25.93
C SER A 295 -37.99 -9.33 -27.39
N PRO A 296 -39.08 -9.74 -28.11
CA PRO A 296 -40.40 -10.24 -27.71
C PRO A 296 -40.87 -11.54 -28.47
N ALA A 297 -41.95 -12.13 -27.96
CA ALA A 297 -43.01 -12.93 -28.62
C ALA A 297 -42.71 -14.25 -29.38
N CYS A 298 -43.28 -15.38 -28.90
CA CYS A 298 -44.38 -16.17 -29.52
C CYS A 298 -44.69 -17.48 -28.73
N PRO A 299 -45.84 -18.19 -28.96
CA PRO A 299 -46.74 -18.63 -27.89
C PRO A 299 -46.84 -20.16 -27.58
N SER A 300 -47.41 -20.45 -26.40
CA SER A 300 -48.33 -21.56 -26.03
C SER A 300 -48.02 -23.01 -26.44
N THR A 301 -47.84 -23.93 -25.46
CA THR A 301 -48.84 -25.00 -25.14
C THR A 301 -48.47 -25.87 -23.92
N ALA A 302 -49.52 -26.19 -23.13
CA ALA A 302 -49.85 -27.47 -22.46
C ALA A 302 -49.16 -27.96 -21.15
N SER A 303 -49.97 -27.92 -20.09
CA SER A 303 -50.33 -28.99 -19.11
C SER A 303 -49.32 -29.60 -18.11
N MET A 304 -49.60 -29.30 -16.83
CA MET A 304 -49.64 -30.10 -15.56
C MET A 304 -49.37 -31.64 -15.59
N PRO A 305 -49.19 -32.34 -14.43
CA PRO A 305 -49.23 -31.89 -13.02
C PRO A 305 -48.11 -32.42 -12.08
N ILE A 306 -48.15 -31.87 -10.86
CA ILE A 306 -47.44 -32.24 -9.62
C ILE A 306 -47.92 -33.60 -9.07
N PRO A 307 -47.06 -34.36 -8.38
CA PRO A 307 -47.50 -35.19 -7.27
C PRO A 307 -46.79 -34.90 -5.93
N THR A 308 -47.53 -35.25 -4.90
CA THR A 308 -47.48 -34.85 -3.50
C THR A 308 -46.75 -35.88 -2.61
N ALA A 309 -46.20 -35.39 -1.49
CA ALA A 309 -46.04 -36.00 -0.15
C ALA A 309 -44.88 -37.00 0.18
N ILE A 310 -43.93 -36.65 1.07
CA ILE A 310 -43.79 -36.86 2.57
C ILE A 310 -43.18 -38.27 2.93
N PRO A 311 -42.56 -38.59 4.10
CA PRO A 311 -41.57 -37.97 5.03
C PRO A 311 -40.34 -38.89 5.32
N GLY A 312 -39.35 -38.45 6.12
CA GLY A 312 -38.57 -39.39 6.95
C GLY A 312 -37.28 -38.86 7.59
N TYR A 313 -37.31 -38.71 8.92
CA TYR A 313 -36.27 -38.96 9.94
C TYR A 313 -34.79 -39.07 9.50
N GLY A 314 -33.79 -38.51 10.20
CA GLY A 314 -33.72 -38.28 11.63
C GLY A 314 -32.47 -37.52 12.07
N SER A 315 -32.63 -36.84 13.20
CA SER A 315 -31.63 -36.17 14.01
C SER A 315 -30.98 -37.11 15.04
N ARG A 316 -29.65 -37.00 15.24
CA ARG A 316 -28.84 -37.29 16.46
C ARG A 316 -27.36 -37.28 16.04
N SER A 317 -26.34 -36.94 16.82
CA SER A 317 -26.12 -36.54 18.22
C SER A 317 -24.63 -36.13 18.26
N ALA A 318 -24.25 -34.91 18.64
CA ALA A 318 -23.73 -34.53 19.97
C ALA A 318 -22.76 -35.53 20.65
N ARG A 319 -21.59 -34.99 21.01
CA ARG A 319 -20.42 -35.57 21.71
C ARG A 319 -20.74 -36.12 23.11
N PRO A 320 -19.80 -36.91 23.66
CA PRO A 320 -19.49 -36.84 25.09
C PRO A 320 -18.00 -36.56 25.37
N THR A 321 -17.76 -35.89 26.50
CA THR A 321 -16.53 -35.78 27.30
C THR A 321 -16.98 -35.58 28.75
N PRO A 322 -16.13 -35.73 29.77
CA PRO A 322 -15.49 -36.97 30.25
C PRO A 322 -15.74 -37.14 31.78
N ASN A 323 -15.38 -38.29 32.36
CA ASN A 323 -14.67 -38.40 33.66
C ASN A 323 -14.56 -39.85 34.15
N ALA A 324 -13.53 -40.04 34.98
CA ALA A 324 -13.04 -41.26 35.64
C ALA A 324 -12.16 -42.16 34.75
#